data_AF-A0A3B0Q3G7-F1
#
_entry.id   AF-A0A3B0Q3G7-F1
#
_cell.length_a   1.000
_cell.length_b   1.000
_cell.length_c   1.000
_cell.angle_alpha   90.00
_cell.angle_beta   90.00
_cell.angle_gamma   90.00
#
_symmetry.space_group_name_H-M   'P 1'
#
loop_
_entity.id
_entity.type
_entity.pdbx_description
1 polymer ?
#
loop_
_entity_poly.entity_id
_entity_poly.type
_entity_poly.pdbx_seq_one_letter_code
_entity_poly.pdbx_strand_id
1 'polypeptide(L)'
;MNYEIDPTLNINSNALLLTDSPSYNHSKIEDFFLLSLANAKQSIKIATPYFTITNSLEKQLIIALKSNVDITIYFPGLPDKNFVYKVGLNQLNKFIKFGLKVKIYDDHFLHTKMGIIDDQVAW
;
A
#
# COMPACT_ATOMS: atom_id res chain seq x y z
N MET A 1 -24.41 14.57 -4.92
CA MET A 1 -23.91 15.67 -5.76
C MET A 1 -23.06 15.03 -6.85
N ASN A 2 -23.51 15.10 -8.10
CA ASN A 2 -22.69 14.69 -9.24
C ASN A 2 -21.83 15.89 -9.60
N TYR A 3 -20.52 15.77 -9.43
CA TYR A 3 -19.57 16.73 -9.99
C TYR A 3 -19.38 16.35 -11.45
N GLU A 4 -19.99 17.10 -12.36
CA GLU A 4 -19.63 17.03 -13.77
C GLU A 4 -18.27 17.73 -13.93
N ILE A 5 -17.26 16.97 -14.37
CA ILE A 5 -15.94 17.50 -14.67
C ILE A 5 -16.05 18.20 -16.03
N ASP A 6 -15.68 19.48 -16.08
CA ASP A 6 -15.60 20.25 -17.32
C ASP A 6 -14.59 19.55 -18.28
N PRO A 7 -15.04 19.06 -19.44
CA PRO A 7 -14.19 18.34 -20.39
C PRO A 7 -13.11 19.23 -21.04
N THR A 8 -13.15 20.55 -20.82
CA THR A 8 -12.15 21.51 -21.29
C THR A 8 -11.09 21.85 -20.24
N LEU A 9 -11.22 21.34 -19.01
CA LEU A 9 -10.24 21.58 -17.95
C LEU A 9 -8.94 20.84 -18.26
N ASN A 10 -7.93 21.57 -18.70
CA ASN A 10 -6.58 21.05 -18.90
C ASN A 10 -5.87 20.96 -17.54
N ILE A 11 -6.17 19.92 -16.78
CA ILE A 11 -5.65 19.71 -15.43
C ILE A 11 -4.22 19.17 -15.53
N ASN A 12 -3.24 20.07 -15.52
CA ASN A 12 -1.84 19.72 -15.34
C ASN A 12 -1.58 19.54 -13.82
N SER A 13 -2.12 18.46 -13.24
CA SER A 13 -2.00 18.15 -11.81
C SER A 13 -1.13 16.92 -11.60
N ASN A 14 -0.20 17.01 -10.66
CA ASN A 14 0.58 15.88 -10.15
C ASN A 14 -0.12 15.15 -8.99
N ALA A 15 -1.38 15.49 -8.70
CA ALA A 15 -2.20 14.87 -7.67
C ALA A 15 -3.45 14.22 -8.30
N LEU A 16 -3.74 12.99 -7.88
CA LEU A 16 -4.91 12.21 -8.29
C LEU A 16 -5.77 11.91 -7.07
N LEU A 17 -7.05 12.32 -7.10
CA LEU A 17 -8.01 11.95 -6.07
C LEU A 17 -8.55 10.54 -6.36
N LEU A 18 -8.33 9.63 -5.41
CA LEU A 18 -8.90 8.29 -5.42
C LEU A 18 -9.86 8.13 -4.25
N THR A 19 -11.02 7.52 -4.52
CA THR A 19 -12.06 7.25 -3.52
C THR A 19 -12.51 5.80 -3.62
N ASP A 20 -12.82 5.19 -2.49
CA ASP A 20 -13.31 3.82 -2.42
C ASP A 20 -14.45 3.68 -1.41
N SER A 21 -15.29 2.67 -1.60
CA SER A 21 -16.46 2.41 -0.78
C SER A 21 -16.87 0.94 -0.87
N PRO A 22 -17.37 0.33 0.23
CA PRO A 22 -17.97 -1.01 0.18
C PRO A 22 -19.15 -1.14 -0.79
N SER A 23 -19.76 -0.02 -1.21
CA SER A 23 -20.84 -0.03 -2.20
C SER A 23 -20.35 -0.17 -3.64
N TYR A 24 -19.04 -0.08 -3.88
CA TYR A 24 -18.49 -0.21 -5.23
C TYR A 24 -18.20 -1.68 -5.54
N ASN A 25 -18.56 -2.10 -6.75
CA ASN A 25 -18.25 -3.45 -7.24
C ASN A 25 -16.75 -3.64 -7.56
N HIS A 26 -16.00 -2.54 -7.59
CA HIS A 26 -14.63 -2.50 -8.05
C HIS A 26 -13.84 -1.41 -7.33
N SER A 27 -12.69 -1.77 -6.75
CA SER A 27 -11.82 -0.85 -6.01
C SER A 27 -10.82 -0.17 -6.95
N LYS A 28 -10.99 1.13 -7.16
CA LYS A 28 -10.00 1.94 -7.89
C LYS A 28 -8.69 2.11 -7.11
N ILE A 29 -8.76 2.03 -5.78
CA ILE A 29 -7.58 2.11 -4.91
C ILE A 29 -6.74 0.83 -5.04
N GLU A 30 -7.36 -0.35 -5.14
CA GLU A 30 -6.64 -1.60 -5.41
C GLU A 30 -5.94 -1.57 -6.77
N ASP A 31 -6.63 -1.12 -7.83
CA ASP A 31 -6.03 -0.94 -9.16
C ASP A 31 -4.82 -0.01 -9.13
N PHE A 32 -4.93 1.12 -8.42
CA PHE A 32 -3.81 2.03 -8.24
C PHE A 32 -2.61 1.34 -7.61
N PHE A 33 -2.81 0.57 -6.54
CA PHE A 33 -1.72 -0.16 -5.89
C PHE A 33 -1.15 -1.27 -6.79
N LEU A 34 -1.99 -2.02 -7.52
CA LEU A 34 -1.52 -3.04 -8.46
C LEU A 34 -0.63 -2.42 -9.54
N LEU A 35 -1.08 -1.33 -10.16
CA LEU A 35 -0.31 -0.62 -11.17
C LEU A 35 0.97 -0.01 -10.58
N SER A 36 0.91 0.56 -9.39
CA SER A 36 2.07 1.19 -8.76
C SER A 36 3.15 0.15 -8.39
N LEU A 37 2.73 -1.00 -7.83
CA LEU A 37 3.64 -2.12 -7.53
C LEU A 37 4.24 -2.72 -8.82
N ALA A 38 3.46 -2.79 -9.91
CA ALA A 38 3.94 -3.30 -11.19
C ALA A 38 4.96 -2.37 -11.88
N ASN A 39 4.83 -1.06 -11.66
CA ASN A 39 5.69 -0.05 -12.29
C ASN A 39 6.92 0.31 -11.46
N ALA A 40 6.94 0.04 -10.15
CA ALA A 40 8.07 0.32 -9.28
C ALA A 40 9.39 -0.28 -9.80
N LYS A 41 10.47 0.50 -9.72
CA LYS A 41 11.80 0.16 -10.25
C LYS A 41 12.89 0.13 -9.20
N GLN A 42 12.76 0.89 -8.12
CA GLN A 42 13.84 1.11 -7.15
C GLN A 42 13.41 0.73 -5.74
N SER A 43 12.37 1.37 -5.20
CA SER A 43 11.97 1.12 -3.83
C SER A 43 10.49 1.40 -3.55
N ILE A 44 9.95 0.70 -2.56
CA ILE A 44 8.59 0.89 -2.05
C ILE A 44 8.67 0.93 -0.53
N LYS A 45 8.19 2.02 0.07
CA LYS A 45 8.15 2.20 1.53
C LYS A 45 6.71 2.44 1.94
N ILE A 46 6.17 1.60 2.82
CA ILE A 46 4.77 1.70 3.27
C ILE A 46 4.74 1.74 4.79
N ALA A 47 4.02 2.70 5.37
CA ALA A 47 3.64 2.68 6.78
C ALA A 47 2.14 2.44 6.88
N THR A 48 1.76 1.41 7.63
CA THR A 48 0.35 1.03 7.81
C THR A 48 0.08 0.45 9.19
N PRO A 49 -1.06 0.78 9.85
CA PRO A 49 -1.48 0.12 11.09
C PRO A 49 -1.91 -1.34 10.85
N TYR A 50 -2.38 -1.65 9.62
CA TYR A 50 -2.99 -2.95 9.30
C TYR A 50 -2.43 -3.47 7.98
N PHE A 51 -2.01 -4.73 7.99
CA PHE A 51 -1.47 -5.39 6.80
C PHE A 51 -2.31 -6.61 6.45
N THR A 52 -3.38 -6.37 5.71
CA THR A 52 -4.23 -7.42 5.15
C THR A 52 -4.49 -7.04 3.70
N ILE A 53 -3.96 -7.83 2.77
CA ILE A 53 -4.05 -7.53 1.33
C ILE A 53 -4.83 -8.61 0.59
N THR A 54 -5.35 -8.24 -0.58
CA THR A 54 -6.02 -9.19 -1.48
C THR A 54 -5.02 -10.15 -2.10
N ASN A 55 -5.52 -11.26 -2.65
CA ASN A 55 -4.67 -12.22 -3.37
C ASN A 55 -3.96 -11.60 -4.59
N SER A 56 -4.60 -10.61 -5.23
CA SER A 56 -4.02 -9.89 -6.37
C SER A 56 -2.81 -9.06 -5.93
N LEU A 57 -2.96 -8.29 -4.86
CA LEU A 57 -1.87 -7.50 -4.27
C LEU A 57 -0.76 -8.40 -3.73
N GLU A 58 -1.09 -9.54 -3.11
CA GLU A 58 -0.10 -10.53 -2.64
C GLU A 58 0.79 -11.02 -3.79
N LYS A 59 0.18 -11.42 -4.92
CA LYS A 59 0.93 -11.85 -6.10
C LYS A 59 1.80 -10.73 -6.67
N GLN A 60 1.23 -9.52 -6.79
CA GLN A 60 1.96 -8.38 -7.35
C GLN A 60 3.14 -7.94 -6.47
N LEU A 61 2.98 -7.98 -5.14
CA LEU A 61 4.05 -7.71 -4.19
C LEU A 61 5.20 -8.71 -4.34
N ILE A 62 4.90 -10.00 -4.50
CA ILE A 62 5.92 -11.03 -4.76
C ILE A 62 6.65 -10.76 -6.08
N ILE A 63 5.94 -10.35 -7.12
CA ILE A 63 6.56 -10.00 -8.41
C ILE A 63 7.51 -8.80 -8.25
N ALA A 64 7.10 -7.76 -7.53
CA ALA A 64 7.93 -6.59 -7.28
C ALA A 64 9.20 -6.95 -6.49
N LEU A 65 9.07 -7.74 -5.42
CA LEU A 65 10.20 -8.26 -4.64
C LEU A 65 11.17 -9.07 -5.51
N LYS A 66 10.66 -9.96 -6.36
CA LYS A 66 11.48 -10.75 -7.30
C LYS A 66 12.12 -9.92 -8.41
N SER A 67 11.60 -8.72 -8.66
CA SER A 67 12.15 -7.77 -9.63
C SER A 67 13.26 -6.90 -9.02
N ASN A 68 13.80 -7.28 -7.86
CA ASN A 68 14.85 -6.58 -7.11
C ASN A 68 14.45 -5.17 -6.66
N VAL A 69 13.14 -4.89 -6.51
CA VAL A 69 12.67 -3.64 -5.90
C VAL A 69 12.87 -3.72 -4.39
N ASP A 70 13.46 -2.69 -3.77
CA ASP A 70 13.65 -2.65 -2.32
C ASP A 70 12.35 -2.28 -1.60
N ILE A 71 11.71 -3.25 -0.93
CA ILE A 71 10.43 -3.02 -0.27
C ILE A 71 10.58 -3.07 1.25
N THR A 72 10.15 -2.00 1.90
CA THR A 72 10.10 -1.88 3.37
C THR A 72 8.69 -1.56 3.85
N ILE A 73 8.18 -2.35 4.79
CA ILE A 73 6.95 -2.05 5.52
C ILE A 73 7.25 -1.67 6.95
N TYR A 74 6.77 -0.50 7.36
CA TYR A 74 6.75 0.00 8.72
C TYR A 74 5.41 -0.38 9.35
N PHE A 75 5.45 -1.12 10.46
CA PHE A 75 4.29 -1.71 11.10
C PHE A 75 4.32 -1.44 12.62
N PRO A 76 3.16 -1.29 13.30
CA PRO A 76 3.12 -1.02 14.74
C PRO A 76 3.80 -2.14 15.56
N GLY A 77 4.41 -1.79 16.69
CA GLY A 77 4.80 -2.76 17.74
C GLY A 77 3.77 -2.87 18.85
N LEU A 78 2.95 -1.83 19.06
CA LEU A 78 1.79 -1.88 19.95
C LEU A 78 0.49 -1.85 19.13
N PRO A 79 -0.34 -2.91 19.16
CA PRO A 79 -1.59 -2.93 18.42
C PRO A 79 -2.75 -2.26 19.16
N ASP A 80 -3.64 -1.63 18.41
CA ASP A 80 -4.97 -1.22 18.87
C ASP A 80 -5.96 -2.41 18.91
N LYS A 81 -5.77 -3.39 18.01
CA LYS A 81 -6.56 -4.62 17.88
C LYS A 81 -5.66 -5.85 17.73
N ASN A 82 -5.50 -6.60 18.83
CA ASN A 82 -4.64 -7.79 18.91
C ASN A 82 -4.87 -8.84 17.81
N PHE A 83 -6.13 -9.09 17.41
CA PHE A 83 -6.43 -10.08 16.38
C PHE A 83 -5.94 -9.63 15.00
N VAL A 84 -6.28 -8.40 14.60
CA VAL A 84 -5.86 -7.82 13.31
C VAL A 84 -4.35 -7.73 13.22
N TYR A 85 -3.69 -7.39 14.32
CA TYR A 85 -2.24 -7.35 14.43
C TYR A 85 -1.58 -8.69 14.12
N LYS A 86 -2.05 -9.77 14.75
CA LYS A 86 -1.54 -11.13 14.50
C LYS A 86 -1.75 -11.58 13.06
N VAL A 87 -2.89 -11.23 12.46
CA VAL A 87 -3.15 -11.48 11.03
C VAL A 87 -2.13 -10.73 10.17
N GLY A 88 -1.87 -9.47 10.48
CA GLY A 88 -0.89 -8.65 9.77
C GLY A 88 0.53 -9.20 9.84
N LEU A 89 1.00 -9.53 11.05
CA LEU A 89 2.30 -10.16 11.25
C LEU A 89 2.43 -11.49 10.48
N ASN A 90 1.38 -12.32 10.51
CA ASN A 90 1.38 -13.59 9.78
C ASN A 90 1.49 -13.37 8.26
N GLN A 91 0.76 -12.40 7.71
CA GLN A 91 0.87 -12.08 6.28
C GLN A 91 2.25 -11.53 5.93
N LEU A 92 2.76 -10.55 6.69
CA LEU A 92 4.09 -9.98 6.48
C LEU A 92 5.19 -11.05 6.49
N ASN A 93 5.12 -12.01 7.42
CA ASN A 93 6.08 -13.09 7.56
C ASN A 93 6.20 -13.97 6.30
N LYS A 94 5.11 -14.11 5.52
CA LYS A 94 5.13 -14.87 4.25
C LYS A 94 6.09 -14.28 3.22
N PHE A 95 6.34 -12.97 3.29
CA PHE A 95 7.08 -12.22 2.29
C PHE A 95 8.55 -12.01 2.63
N ILE A 96 8.95 -12.23 3.89
CA ILE A 96 10.35 -12.07 4.33
C ILE A 96 11.30 -12.96 3.51
N LYS A 97 10.88 -14.19 3.21
CA LYS A 97 11.66 -15.12 2.35
C LYS A 97 11.86 -14.63 0.91
N PHE A 98 11.07 -13.65 0.46
CA PHE A 98 11.20 -13.03 -0.85
C PHE A 98 11.99 -11.71 -0.78
N GLY A 99 12.54 -11.34 0.38
CA GLY A 99 13.35 -10.13 0.57
C GLY A 99 12.59 -8.93 1.13
N LEU A 100 11.33 -9.10 1.55
CA LEU A 100 10.58 -8.01 2.19
C LEU A 100 11.26 -7.59 3.51
N LYS A 101 11.54 -6.30 3.65
CA LYS A 101 12.01 -5.71 4.91
C LYS A 101 10.80 -5.29 5.74
N VAL A 102 10.75 -5.70 7.00
CA VAL A 102 9.72 -5.27 7.94
C VAL A 102 10.38 -4.57 9.10
N LYS A 103 9.92 -3.35 9.40
CA LYS A 103 10.38 -2.53 10.53
C LYS A 103 9.22 -2.36 11.49
N ILE A 104 9.35 -2.95 12.67
CA ILE A 104 8.37 -2.83 13.76
C ILE A 104 8.72 -1.62 14.61
N TYR A 105 7.73 -0.78 14.92
CA TYR A 105 7.92 0.41 15.75
C TYR A 105 7.74 0.05 17.23
N ASP A 106 8.77 0.25 18.05
CA ASP A 106 8.73 -0.16 19.45
C ASP A 106 7.71 0.63 20.28
N ASP A 107 6.97 -0.08 21.14
CA ASP A 107 6.08 0.43 22.19
C ASP A 107 5.02 1.47 21.77
N HIS A 108 4.73 1.61 20.47
CA HIS A 108 3.79 2.60 19.97
C HIS A 108 2.86 2.04 18.90
N PHE A 109 1.64 2.58 18.88
CA PHE A 109 0.69 2.33 17.81
C PHE A 109 0.95 3.31 16.66
N LEU A 110 1.42 2.78 15.54
CA LEU A 110 1.61 3.51 14.29
C LEU A 110 0.29 3.53 13.49
N HIS A 111 -0.47 4.62 13.57
CA HIS A 111 -1.74 4.77 12.84
C HIS A 111 -1.59 5.36 11.42
N THR A 112 -0.36 5.62 10.99
CA THR A 112 0.00 6.21 9.69
C THR A 112 -0.47 5.34 8.52
N LYS A 113 -1.02 5.97 7.48
CA LYS A 113 -1.42 5.31 6.22
C LYS A 113 -0.78 6.09 5.09
N MET A 114 0.46 5.76 4.79
CA MET A 114 1.22 6.46 3.75
C MET A 114 2.15 5.49 3.05
N GLY A 115 2.59 5.88 1.87
CA GLY A 115 3.73 5.24 1.26
C GLY A 115 4.37 6.07 0.18
N ILE A 116 5.54 5.62 -0.23
CA ILE A 116 6.38 6.26 -1.24
C ILE A 116 6.90 5.17 -2.17
N ILE A 117 6.79 5.40 -3.47
CA ILE A 117 7.32 4.53 -4.53
C ILE A 117 8.33 5.34 -5.34
N ASP A 118 9.53 4.79 -5.45
CA ASP A 118 10.67 5.32 -6.22
C ASP A 118 11.01 6.79 -5.93
N ASP A 119 10.64 7.29 -4.74
CA ASP A 119 10.73 8.70 -4.34
C ASP A 119 10.02 9.66 -5.34
N GLN A 120 9.02 9.14 -6.08
CA GLN A 120 8.28 9.85 -7.13
C GLN A 120 6.77 9.90 -6.89
N VAL A 121 6.20 8.82 -6.35
CA VAL A 121 4.75 8.74 -6.06
C VAL A 121 4.58 8.57 -4.56
N ALA A 122 3.69 9.36 -3.97
CA ALA A 122 3.31 9.26 -2.57
C ALA A 122 1.80 9.33 -2.38
N TRP A 123 1.32 8.70 -1.31
CA TRP A 123 -0.06 8.77 -0.85
C TRP A 123 -0.10 8.86 0.68
#